data_AF-A0A968KLK7-F1
#
_entry.id   AF-A0A968KLK7-F1
#
_cell.length_a   1.000
_cell.length_b   1.000
_cell.length_c   1.000
_cell.angle_alpha   90.00
_cell.angle_beta   90.00
_cell.angle_gamma   90.00
#
_symmetry.space_group_name_H-M   'P 1'
#
loop_
_entity.id
_entity.type
_entity.pdbx_description
1 polymer ?
#
loop_
_entity_poly.entity_id
_entity_poly.type
_entity_poly.pdbx_seq_one_letter_code
_entity_poly.pdbx_strand_id
1 'polypeptide(L)' 'QYPPHTVGAWMEALLPVVPETATVKEALRTAKKLGPQLTDSLFVIDPNDRVAGKIPLTRLVVARGSLRVSDL' A
#
# COMPACT_ATOMS: atom_id res chain seq x y z
N GLN A 1 -2.56 -13.38 -19.41
CA GLN A 1 -3.16 -14.36 -18.49
C GLN A 1 -2.03 -15.15 -17.84
N TYR A 2 -2.10 -15.35 -16.53
CA TYR A 2 -1.08 -16.12 -15.79
C TYR A 2 -1.42 -17.62 -15.82
N PRO A 3 -0.44 -18.53 -15.94
CA PRO A 3 -0.70 -19.96 -15.87
C PRO A 3 -1.32 -20.37 -14.52
N PRO A 4 -2.29 -21.30 -14.47
CA PRO A 4 -3.05 -21.62 -13.24
C PRO A 4 -2.21 -22.06 -12.03
N HIS A 5 -1.03 -22.62 -12.28
CA HIS A 5 -0.10 -23.09 -11.25
C HIS A 5 0.88 -22.01 -10.78
N THR A 6 0.77 -20.78 -11.29
CA THR A 6 1.63 -19.66 -10.92
C THR A 6 0.94 -18.74 -9.92
N VAL A 7 1.73 -18.07 -9.09
CA VAL A 7 1.23 -17.08 -8.11
C VAL A 7 0.29 -16.05 -8.76
N GLY A 8 0.59 -15.62 -9.99
CA GLY A 8 -0.23 -14.65 -10.72
C GLY A 8 -1.65 -15.11 -11.03
N ALA A 9 -1.93 -16.43 -11.06
CA ALA A 9 -3.29 -16.94 -11.24
C ALA A 9 -4.16 -16.83 -9.98
N TRP A 10 -3.53 -16.70 -8.81
CA TRP A 10 -4.19 -16.57 -7.50
C TRP A 10 -4.11 -15.16 -6.94
N MET A 11 -3.45 -14.24 -7.66
CA MET A 11 -3.21 -12.88 -7.21
C MET A 11 -4.48 -12.06 -7.32
N GLU A 12 -4.85 -11.40 -6.23
CA GLU A 12 -5.89 -10.39 -6.25
C GLU A 12 -5.34 -9.09 -6.87
N ALA A 13 -5.99 -8.61 -7.94
CA ALA A 13 -5.50 -7.45 -8.69
C ALA A 13 -5.67 -6.12 -7.95
N LEU A 14 -6.54 -6.08 -6.93
CA LEU A 14 -6.86 -4.88 -6.15
C LEU A 14 -5.93 -4.76 -4.94
N LEU A 15 -4.64 -4.53 -5.20
CA LEU A 15 -3.68 -4.22 -4.14
C LEU A 15 -3.66 -2.72 -3.85
N PRO A 16 -3.81 -2.32 -2.59
CA PRO A 16 -3.77 -0.91 -2.18
C PRO A 16 -2.32 -0.41 -2.19
N VAL A 17 -1.97 0.40 -3.17
CA VAL A 17 -0.61 0.95 -3.37
C VAL A 17 -0.54 2.45 -3.14
N VAL A 18 0.59 2.92 -2.62
CA VAL A 18 0.94 4.33 -2.47
C VAL A 18 2.41 4.57 -2.86
N PRO A 19 2.76 5.72 -3.46
CA PRO A 19 4.16 6.03 -3.77
C PRO A 19 4.97 6.30 -2.50
N GLU A 20 6.27 5.99 -2.51
CA GLU A 20 7.18 6.21 -1.37
C GLU A 20 7.25 7.68 -0.91
N THR A 21 6.96 8.60 -1.84
CA THR A 21 6.92 10.05 -1.60
C THR A 21 5.62 10.52 -0.92
N ALA A 22 4.59 9.67 -0.85
CA ALA A 22 3.32 10.03 -0.21
C ALA A 22 3.52 10.31 1.28
N THR A 23 2.73 11.25 1.80
CA THR A 23 2.67 11.48 3.23
C THR A 23 1.73 10.47 3.91
N VAL A 24 1.93 10.25 5.22
CA VAL A 24 1.05 9.41 6.04
C VAL A 24 -0.42 9.84 5.93
N LYS A 25 -0.69 11.15 5.88
CA LYS A 25 -2.05 11.68 5.71
C LYS A 25 -2.67 11.26 4.38
N GLU A 26 -1.89 11.23 3.31
CA GLU A 26 -2.34 10.82 1.99
C GLU A 26 -2.56 9.32 1.93
N ALA A 27 -1.65 8.55 2.52
CA ALA A 27 -1.77 7.10 2.65
C ALA A 27 -3.04 6.68 3.42
N LEU A 28 -3.32 7.31 4.56
CA LEU A 28 -4.57 7.09 5.31
C LEU A 28 -5.82 7.50 4.52
N ARG A 29 -5.73 8.57 3.72
CA ARG A 29 -6.84 8.98 2.84
C ARG A 29 -7.10 7.94 1.75
N THR A 30 -6.05 7.37 1.15
CA THR A 30 -6.16 6.28 0.17
C THR A 30 -6.78 5.04 0.81
N ALA A 31 -6.30 4.62 1.99
CA ALA A 31 -6.87 3.50 2.73
C ALA A 31 -8.37 3.68 3.00
N LYS A 32 -8.79 4.88 3.44
CA LYS A 32 -10.21 5.19 3.70
C LYS A 32 -11.10 5.07 2.45
N LYS A 33 -10.58 5.39 1.26
CA LYS A 33 -11.35 5.30 0.00
C LYS A 33 -11.60 3.85 -0.44
N LEU A 34 -10.70 2.94 -0.08
CA LEU A 34 -10.78 1.53 -0.45
C LEU A 34 -11.76 0.76 0.45
N GLY A 35 -12.08 1.30 1.63
CA GLY A 35 -13.00 0.68 2.57
C GLY A 35 -12.34 -0.42 3.41
N PRO A 36 -12.99 -0.84 4.51
CA PRO A 36 -12.39 -1.69 5.53
C PRO A 36 -12.14 -3.14 5.08
N GLN A 37 -12.71 -3.55 3.96
CA GLN A 37 -12.66 -4.95 3.51
C GLN A 37 -11.42 -5.28 2.66
N LEU A 38 -10.69 -4.26 2.20
CA LEU A 38 -9.65 -4.48 1.18
C LEU A 38 -8.24 -4.65 1.74
N THR A 39 -7.92 -4.22 2.98
CA THR A 39 -6.55 -4.42 3.50
C THR A 39 -6.30 -4.09 4.97
N ASP A 40 -5.31 -4.79 5.56
CA ASP A 40 -4.65 -4.42 6.82
C ASP A 40 -3.40 -3.54 6.62
N SER A 41 -2.97 -3.34 5.37
CA SER A 41 -1.69 -2.73 5.00
C SER A 41 -1.70 -2.03 3.64
N LEU A 42 -0.78 -1.10 3.43
CA LEU A 42 -0.53 -0.50 2.12
C LEU A 42 0.80 -0.98 1.56
N PHE A 43 0.86 -1.25 0.26
CA PHE A 43 2.13 -1.49 -0.44
C PHE A 43 2.72 -0.15 -0.87
N VAL A 44 4.03 -0.01 -0.71
CA VAL A 44 4.78 1.17 -1.10
C VAL A 44 5.47 0.87 -2.42
N ILE A 45 5.34 1.76 -3.39
CA ILE A 45 6.00 1.66 -4.70
C ILE A 45 7.03 2.77 -4.89
N ASP A 46 8.13 2.43 -5.56
CA ASP A 46 9.16 3.36 -6.00
C ASP A 46 8.73 4.11 -7.29
N PRO A 47 9.53 5.08 -7.78
CA PRO A 47 9.24 5.80 -9.03
C PRO A 47 9.23 4.93 -10.31
N ASN A 48 9.66 3.67 -10.24
CA ASN A 48 9.68 2.71 -11.35
C ASN A 48 8.55 1.67 -11.24
N ASP A 49 7.52 1.95 -10.43
CA ASP A 49 6.39 1.05 -10.13
C ASP A 49 6.80 -0.30 -9.51
N ARG A 50 7.95 -0.36 -8.83
CA ARG A 50 8.40 -1.54 -8.10
C ARG A 50 8.00 -1.46 -6.64
N VAL A 51 7.63 -2.60 -6.06
CA VAL A 51 7.34 -2.70 -4.62
C VAL A 51 8.60 -2.42 -3.82
N ALA A 52 8.62 -1.29 -3.12
CA ALA A 52 9.68 -0.88 -2.21
C ALA A 52 9.44 -1.41 -0.78
N GLY A 53 8.17 -1.65 -0.41
CA GLY A 53 7.84 -2.16 0.92
C GLY A 53 6.35 -2.34 1.18
N LYS A 54 6.03 -2.63 2.44
CA LYS A 54 4.66 -2.78 2.97
C LYS A 54 4.55 -2.06 4.31
N ILE A 55 3.48 -1.31 4.52
CA ILE A 55 3.23 -0.58 5.77
C ILE A 55 1.88 -1.00 6.35
N PRO A 56 1.85 -1.59 7.56
CA PRO A 56 0.62 -1.87 8.27
C PRO A 56 -0.17 -0.60 8.58
N LEU A 57 -1.51 -0.64 8.46
CA LEU A 57 -2.37 0.50 8.80
C LEU A 57 -2.18 0.95 10.26
N THR A 58 -1.91 0.01 11.17
CA THR A 58 -1.62 0.30 12.59
C THR A 58 -0.43 1.25 12.75
N ARG A 59 0.59 1.13 11.90
CA ARG A 59 1.77 2.02 11.91
C ARG A 59 1.44 3.41 11.39
N LEU A 60 0.58 3.49 10.37
CA LEU A 60 0.12 4.77 9.80
C LEU A 60 -0.75 5.57 10.77
N VAL A 61 -1.61 4.90 11.55
CA VAL A 61 -2.54 5.55 12.48
C VAL A 61 -1.82 6.29 13.62
N VAL A 62 -0.67 5.78 14.07
CA VAL A 62 0.13 6.40 15.15
C VAL A 62 1.19 7.38 14.66
N ALA A 63 1.46 7.42 13.36
CA ALA A 63 2.49 8.27 12.77
C ALA A 63 2.02 9.72 12.57
N ARG A 64 2.98 10.65 12.52
CA ARG A 64 2.69 12.06 12.19
C ARG A 64 2.26 12.16 10.73
N GLY A 65 1.11 12.80 10.48
CA GLY A 65 0.51 12.89 9.15
C GLY A 65 1.39 13.53 8.06
N SER A 66 2.39 14.34 8.44
CA SER A 66 3.32 15.03 7.52
C SER A 66 4.57 14.22 7.17
N LEU A 67 4.84 13.10 7.86
CA LEU A 67 5.96 12.23 7.50
C LEU A 67 5.70 11.55 6.16
N ARG A 68 6.76 11.26 5.42
CA ARG A 68 6.65 10.40 4.23
C ARG A 68 6.53 8.96 4.64
N VAL A 69 5.88 8.16 3.80
CA VAL A 69 5.76 6.72 4.01
C VAL A 69 7.12 6.01 3.90
N SER A 70 8.08 6.55 3.12
CA SER A 70 9.47 6.08 3.07
C SER A 70 10.22 6.17 4.40
N ASP A 71 9.80 7.09 5.26
CA ASP A 71 10.51 7.41 6.51
C ASP A 71 9.93 6.64 7.70
N LEU A 72 8.97 5.73 7.46
CA LEU A 72 8.31 4.96 8.50
C LEU A 72 9.08 3.72 8.91
#